data_AF-A0A1Q3R3W0-F1
#
_entry.id   AF-A0A1Q3R3W0-F1
#
_cell.length_a   1.000
_cell.length_b   1.000
_cell.length_c   1.000
_cell.angle_alpha   90.00
_cell.angle_beta   90.00
_cell.angle_gamma   90.00
#
_symmetry.space_group_name_H-M   'P 1'
#
loop_
_entity.id
_entity.type
_entity.pdbx_description
1 polymer ?
#
loop_
_entity_poly.entity_id
_entity_poly.type
_entity_poly.pdbx_seq_one_letter_code
_entity_poly.pdbx_strand_id
1 'polypeptide(L)'
;MLRQHPEFLESLRGEFDFGGQQAIASGDIEEGELNLDESRDGKSLFAFWTGHLVPAACGREIRGTWQLLPKDGQPARESPFVLRRVAGDRGW
;
A
#
# COMPACT_ATOMS: atom_id res chain seq x y z
N MET A 1 6.97 3.59 -7.18
CA MET A 1 7.38 3.44 -5.77
C MET A 1 6.48 4.29 -4.88
N LEU A 2 6.07 3.79 -3.70
CA LEU A 2 5.42 4.59 -2.66
C LEU A 2 6.43 5.48 -1.94
N ARG A 3 6.05 6.72 -1.64
CA ARG A 3 6.87 7.73 -0.95
C ARG A 3 5.98 8.56 -0.02
N GLN A 4 6.60 9.29 0.90
CA GLN A 4 5.91 10.31 1.69
C GLN A 4 5.25 11.35 0.76
N HIS A 5 4.04 11.76 1.09
CA HIS A 5 3.32 12.78 0.34
C HIS A 5 3.99 14.15 0.55
N PRO A 6 4.23 14.94 -0.52
CA PRO A 6 5.00 16.18 -0.42
C PRO A 6 4.35 17.25 0.47
N GLU A 7 3.02 17.23 0.57
CA GLU A 7 2.24 18.22 1.34
C GLU A 7 1.69 17.66 2.66
N PHE A 8 1.58 16.34 2.79
CA PHE A 8 0.94 15.67 3.94
C PHE A 8 1.92 14.64 4.50
N LEU A 9 2.76 15.07 5.45
CA LEU A 9 3.90 14.27 5.91
C LEU A 9 3.51 12.93 6.55
N GLU A 10 2.28 12.81 7.04
CA GLU A 10 1.73 11.58 7.62
C GLU A 10 1.15 10.63 6.56
N SER A 11 1.06 11.08 5.31
CA SER A 11 0.51 10.31 4.20
C SER A 11 1.60 9.77 3.27
N LEU A 12 1.28 8.66 2.63
CA LEU A 12 2.01 8.04 1.55
C LEU A 12 1.26 8.24 0.24
N ARG A 13 2.01 8.35 -0.85
CA ARG A 13 1.49 8.27 -2.22
C ARG A 13 2.53 7.69 -3.16
N GLY A 14 2.06 7.00 -4.19
CA GLY A 14 2.91 6.65 -5.31
C GLY A 14 2.26 5.67 -6.27
N GLU A 15 3.07 5.25 -7.23
CA GLU A 15 2.69 4.28 -8.26
C GLU A 15 3.42 2.96 -7.99
N PHE A 16 2.92 1.81 -8.42
CA PHE A 16 3.65 0.55 -8.36
C PHE A 16 3.06 -0.46 -9.31
N ASP A 17 3.85 -1.49 -9.64
CA ASP A 17 3.35 -2.67 -10.31
C ASP A 17 2.97 -3.74 -9.28
N PHE A 18 1.77 -4.29 -9.40
CA PHE A 18 1.35 -5.45 -8.62
C PHE A 18 0.60 -6.44 -9.51
N GLY A 19 1.12 -7.66 -9.59
CA GLY A 19 0.57 -8.69 -10.46
C GLY A 19 0.64 -8.35 -11.95
N GLY A 20 1.63 -7.56 -12.38
CA GLY A 20 1.80 -7.12 -13.78
C GLY A 20 0.85 -5.98 -14.19
N GLN A 21 0.18 -5.35 -13.23
CA GLN A 21 -0.70 -4.22 -13.45
C GLN A 21 -0.14 -2.98 -12.73
N GLN A 22 -0.04 -1.88 -13.48
CA GLN A 22 0.25 -0.57 -12.90
C GLN A 22 -0.93 -0.10 -12.06
N ALA A 23 -0.63 0.39 -10.87
CA ALA A 23 -1.57 0.98 -9.94
C ALA A 23 -0.97 2.23 -9.29
N ILE A 24 -1.85 3.08 -8.79
CA ILE A 24 -1.51 4.16 -7.87
C ILE A 24 -2.13 3.86 -6.52
N ALA A 25 -1.50 4.28 -5.43
CA ALA A 25 -2.14 4.26 -4.13
C ALA A 25 -1.76 5.47 -3.28
N SER A 26 -2.62 5.72 -2.31
CA SER A 26 -2.43 6.71 -1.26
C SER A 26 -2.98 6.19 0.06
N GLY A 27 -2.43 6.66 1.16
CA GLY A 27 -2.89 6.31 2.51
C GLY A 27 -1.84 6.73 3.51
N ASP A 28 -1.61 5.97 4.56
CA ASP A 28 -0.78 6.39 5.69
C ASP A 28 -0.22 5.19 6.47
N ILE A 29 0.68 5.51 7.41
CA ILE A 29 1.08 4.58 8.47
C ILE A 29 0.83 5.26 9.81
N GLU A 30 -0.05 4.69 10.61
CA GLU A 30 -0.39 5.16 11.95
C GLU A 30 -0.17 4.03 12.95
N GLU A 31 0.57 4.31 14.03
CA GLU A 31 0.90 3.34 15.09
C GLU A 31 1.50 2.00 14.58
N GLY A 32 2.12 2.02 13.40
CA GLY A 32 2.71 0.86 12.74
C GLY A 32 1.74 0.00 11.93
N GLU A 33 0.49 0.43 11.80
CA GLU A 33 -0.49 -0.09 10.84
C GLU A 33 -0.39 0.68 9.52
N LEU A 34 -0.45 -0.02 8.40
CA LEU A 34 -0.47 0.54 7.05
C LEU A 34 -1.88 0.43 6.51
N ASN A 35 -2.40 1.52 5.96
CA ASN A 35 -3.66 1.57 5.24
C ASN A 35 -3.42 2.25 3.89
N LEU A 36 -3.75 1.60 2.76
CA LEU A 36 -3.70 2.21 1.44
C LEU A 36 -4.94 1.91 0.59
N ASP A 37 -5.34 2.92 -0.17
CA ASP A 37 -6.36 2.85 -1.19
C ASP A 37 -5.70 2.74 -2.57
N GLU A 38 -5.92 1.62 -3.26
CA GLU A 38 -5.43 1.39 -4.63
C GLU A 38 -6.43 1.91 -5.67
N SER A 39 -5.92 2.55 -6.71
CA SER A 39 -6.65 2.80 -7.95
C SER A 39 -5.84 2.36 -9.15
N ARG A 40 -6.52 1.87 -10.19
CA ARG A 40 -5.92 1.46 -11.47
C ARG A 40 -6.26 2.39 -12.63
N ASP A 41 -7.24 3.26 -12.45
CA ASP A 41 -7.69 4.26 -13.41
C ASP A 41 -7.48 5.70 -12.90
N GLY A 42 -7.00 5.86 -11.67
CA GLY A 42 -6.82 7.13 -10.98
C GLY A 42 -8.12 7.82 -10.59
N LYS A 43 -9.26 7.11 -10.65
CA LYS A 43 -10.60 7.67 -10.43
C LYS A 43 -11.41 6.85 -9.44
N SER A 44 -11.38 5.54 -9.61
CA SER A 44 -12.18 4.58 -8.84
C SER A 44 -11.29 3.79 -7.90
N LEU A 45 -11.81 3.50 -6.71
CA LEU A 45 -11.18 2.57 -5.79
C LEU A 45 -11.19 1.15 -6.39
N PHE A 46 -10.05 0.47 -6.30
CA PHE A 46 -9.84 -0.86 -6.84
C PHE A 46 -9.64 -1.90 -5.73
N ALA A 47 -8.79 -1.60 -4.76
CA ALA A 47 -8.48 -2.51 -3.66
C ALA A 47 -8.02 -1.74 -2.42
N PHE A 48 -8.12 -2.40 -1.27
CA PHE A 48 -7.52 -1.95 -0.02
C PHE A 48 -6.24 -2.72 0.27
N TRP A 49 -5.28 -2.06 0.91
CA TRP A 49 -4.10 -2.67 1.49
C TRP A 49 -4.09 -2.40 2.98
N THR A 50 -4.07 -3.44 3.80
CA THR A 50 -3.93 -3.33 5.26
C THR A 50 -2.79 -4.19 5.73
N GLY A 51 -1.93 -3.68 6.61
CA GLY A 51 -0.79 -4.45 7.12
C GLY A 51 -0.13 -3.82 8.33
N HIS A 52 0.90 -4.48 8.85
CA HIS A 52 1.63 -4.00 10.03
C HIS A 52 3.14 -4.07 9.82
N LEU A 53 3.85 -3.12 10.41
CA LEU A 53 5.30 -3.17 10.53
C LEU A 53 5.72 -4.44 11.27
N VAL A 54 6.73 -5.13 10.73
CA VAL A 54 7.33 -6.27 11.41
C VAL A 54 8.39 -5.75 12.39
N PRO A 55 8.22 -5.87 13.72
CA PRO A 55 9.15 -5.27 14.69
C PRO A 55 10.59 -5.77 14.53
N ALA A 56 10.74 -7.09 14.29
CA ALA A 56 12.02 -7.73 14.05
C ALA A 56 12.75 -7.23 12.79
N ALA A 57 12.06 -6.55 11.88
CA ALA A 57 12.64 -5.99 10.66
C ALA A 57 13.15 -4.55 10.83
N CYS A 58 13.05 -3.96 12.02
CA CYS A 58 13.46 -2.58 12.33
C CYS A 58 12.79 -1.54 11.40
N GLY A 59 11.49 -1.71 11.13
CA GLY A 59 10.72 -0.79 10.30
C GLY A 59 11.00 -0.86 8.79
N ARG A 60 11.66 -1.93 8.31
CA ARG A 60 12.00 -2.11 6.88
C ARG A 60 11.02 -2.98 6.12
N GLU A 61 10.16 -3.70 6.82
CA GLU A 61 9.20 -4.64 6.24
C GLU A 61 7.82 -4.44 6.85
N ILE A 62 6.81 -4.41 5.98
CA ILE A 62 5.39 -4.45 6.33
C ILE A 62 4.81 -5.71 5.69
N ARG A 63 3.97 -6.42 6.43
CA ARG A 63 3.22 -7.58 5.93
C ARG A 63 1.75 -7.34 6.12
N GLY A 64 0.94 -7.80 5.18
CA GLY A 64 -0.48 -7.52 5.23
C GLY A 64 -1.28 -8.23 4.16
N THR A 65 -2.52 -7.79 4.01
CA THR A 65 -3.50 -8.31 3.08
C THR A 65 -3.88 -7.21 2.09
N TRP A 66 -3.84 -7.58 0.82
CA TRP A 66 -4.47 -6.88 -0.27
C TRP A 66 -5.87 -7.44 -0.47
N GLN A 67 -6.89 -6.58 -0.51
CA GLN A 67 -8.29 -6.96 -0.64
C GLN A 67 -8.93 -6.25 -1.84
N LEU A 68 -9.27 -7.02 -2.86
CA LEU A 68 -10.02 -6.56 -4.02
C LEU A 68 -11.42 -6.12 -3.60
N LEU A 69 -11.84 -4.93 -4.04
CA LEU A 69 -13.24 -4.53 -3.87
C LEU A 69 -14.14 -5.37 -4.79
N PRO A 70 -15.26 -5.92 -4.28
CA PRO A 70 -16.27 -6.53 -5.11
C PRO A 70 -16.77 -5.54 -6.16
N LYS A 71 -16.81 -5.97 -7.42
CA LYS A 71 -17.50 -5.29 -8.52
C LYS A 71 -18.48 -6.27 -9.13
N ASP A 72 -19.53 -5.79 -9.80
CA ASP A 72 -20.59 -6.66 -10.33
C ASP A 72 -20.04 -7.89 -11.06
N GLY A 73 -20.40 -9.08 -10.56
CA GLY A 73 -19.98 -10.37 -11.10
C GLY A 73 -18.55 -10.82 -10.73
N GLN A 74 -17.80 -10.04 -9.96
CA GLN A 74 -16.46 -10.40 -9.45
C GLN A 74 -16.49 -10.59 -7.93
N PRO A 75 -16.16 -11.79 -7.43
CA PRO A 75 -16.10 -12.03 -5.99
C PRO A 75 -14.96 -11.23 -5.35
N ALA A 76 -15.11 -10.92 -4.06
CA ALA A 76 -14.00 -10.43 -3.25
C ALA A 76 -12.81 -11.40 -3.35
N ARG A 77 -11.60 -10.86 -3.44
CA ARG A 77 -10.37 -11.64 -3.45
C ARG A 77 -9.37 -11.01 -2.51
N GLU A 78 -8.67 -11.86 -1.77
CA GLU A 78 -7.58 -11.46 -0.90
C GLU A 78 -6.27 -12.07 -1.35
N SER A 79 -5.17 -11.36 -1.08
CA SER A 79 -3.81 -11.86 -1.31
C SER A 79 -2.86 -11.29 -0.26
N PRO A 80 -1.98 -12.10 0.34
CA PRO A 80 -0.96 -11.56 1.22
C PRO A 80 0.08 -10.77 0.43
N PHE A 81 0.64 -9.73 1.05
CA PHE A 81 1.75 -8.97 0.47
C PHE A 81 2.88 -8.75 1.47
N VAL A 82 4.05 -8.39 0.92
CA VAL A 82 5.18 -7.89 1.69
C VAL A 82 5.70 -6.62 1.03
N LEU A 83 5.66 -5.50 1.75
CA LEU A 83 6.33 -4.26 1.33
C LEU A 83 7.69 -4.18 1.99
N ARG A 84 8.69 -3.76 1.21
CA ARG A 84 10.06 -3.57 1.68
C ARG A 84 10.52 -2.17 1.35
N ARG A 85 11.11 -1.50 2.34
CA ARG A 85 11.74 -0.21 2.14
C ARG A 85 12.95 -0.39 1.21
N VAL A 86 12.98 0.36 0.11
CA VAL A 86 14.15 0.38 -0.78
C VAL A 86 15.28 1.11 -0.05
N ALA A 87 16.45 0.48 0.05
CA ALA A 87 17.62 1.09 0.71
C ALA A 87 18.06 2.33 -0.08
N GLY A 88 17.97 3.52 0.55
CA GLY A 88 18.33 4.79 -0.08
C GLY A 88 17.69 6.01 0.59
N ASP A 89 16.45 5.89 1.05
CA ASP A 89 15.78 6.93 1.84
C ASP A 89 16.06 6.68 3.33
N ARG A 90 16.79 7.58 3.98
CA ARG A 90 16.91 7.66 5.45
C ARG A 90 15.82 8.62 5.96
N GLY A 91 14.83 8.10 6.68
CA GLY A 91 13.83 8.92 7.38
C GLY A 91 12.41 8.60 6.93
N TRP A 92 11.56 8.26 7.90
CA TRP A 92 10.15 8.63 7.85
C TRP A 92 10.08 10.01 8.53
#